data_AF-A0A962FPD7-F1
#
_entry.id   AF-A0A962FPD7-F1
#
_cell.length_a   1.000
_cell.length_b   1.000
_cell.length_c   1.000
_cell.angle_alpha   90.00
_cell.angle_beta   90.00
_cell.angle_gamma   90.00
#
_symmetry.space_group_name_H-M   'P 1'
#
loop_
_entity.id
_entity.type
_entity.pdbx_description
1 polymer ?
#
loop_
_entity_poly.entity_id
_entity_poly.type
_entity_poly.pdbx_seq_one_letter_code
_entity_poly.pdbx_strand_id
1 'polypeptide(L)'
;MDQELLLTLGEAGIALAGFSGIAEALQRRGQDAESRADRARLRDLLIASLGAAMFAFLPSVLTTAGMPIELALRHASAMLALYLLFAGATLLRGGTGRIGLLAWLFVLPAALMIVLLALVALGITHRVAAFAYVLTLFMLLILAAANFGVLLLRESSAAKH
;
A
#
# COMPACT_ATOMS: atom_id res chain seq x y z
N MET A 1 -18.48 7.80 -13.92
CA MET A 1 -17.78 7.34 -12.71
C MET A 1 -18.39 8.13 -11.58
N ASP A 2 -19.13 7.46 -10.71
CA ASP A 2 -20.04 8.12 -9.77
C ASP A 2 -19.25 8.94 -8.76
N GLN A 3 -19.63 10.20 -8.61
CA GLN A 3 -18.97 11.22 -7.79
C GLN A 3 -18.74 10.76 -6.34
N GLU A 4 -19.60 9.88 -5.84
CA GLU A 4 -19.49 9.22 -4.53
C GLU A 4 -18.23 8.36 -4.38
N LEU A 5 -17.81 7.66 -5.45
CA LEU A 5 -16.64 6.79 -5.41
C LEU A 5 -15.35 7.62 -5.30
N LEU A 6 -15.32 8.80 -5.92
CA LEU A 6 -14.22 9.76 -5.82
C LEU A 6 -14.13 10.40 -4.44
N LEU A 7 -15.27 10.74 -3.83
CA LEU A 7 -15.35 11.23 -2.46
C LEU A 7 -14.86 10.17 -1.47
N THR A 8 -15.30 8.92 -1.63
CA THR A 8 -14.88 7.80 -0.78
C THR A 8 -13.37 7.55 -0.86
N LEU A 9 -12.80 7.61 -2.06
CA LEU A 9 -11.35 7.52 -2.25
C LEU A 9 -10.60 8.72 -1.67
N GLY A 10 -11.21 9.92 -1.74
CA GLY A 10 -10.75 11.14 -1.09
C GLY A 10 -10.66 11.02 0.42
N GLU A 11 -11.74 10.58 1.05
CA GLU A 11 -11.85 10.35 2.48
C GLU A 11 -10.89 9.27 2.96
N ALA A 12 -10.74 8.18 2.19
CA ALA A 12 -9.74 7.15 2.46
C ALA A 12 -8.32 7.73 2.41
N GLY A 13 -7.98 8.52 1.38
CA GLY A 13 -6.67 9.18 1.27
C GLY A 13 -6.36 10.11 2.44
N ILE A 14 -7.34 10.91 2.89
CA ILE A 14 -7.21 11.82 4.03
C ILE A 14 -7.05 11.05 5.34
N ALA A 15 -7.84 9.99 5.55
CA ALA A 15 -7.72 9.13 6.72
C ALA A 15 -6.33 8.49 6.82
N LEU A 16 -5.73 8.12 5.67
CA LEU A 16 -4.41 7.51 5.60
C LEU A 16 -3.26 8.49 5.86
N ALA A 17 -3.39 9.73 5.38
CA ALA A 17 -2.48 10.82 5.74
C ALA A 17 -2.57 11.19 7.23
N GLY A 18 -3.78 11.13 7.81
CA GLY A 18 -3.95 11.24 9.26
C GLY A 18 -3.26 10.10 10.03
N PHE A 19 -3.29 8.89 9.47
CA PHE A 19 -2.68 7.71 10.08
C PHE A 19 -1.15 7.73 10.09
N SER A 20 -0.50 8.26 9.04
CA SER A 20 0.95 8.44 9.03
C SER A 20 1.42 9.49 10.04
N GLY A 21 0.66 10.56 10.25
CA GLY A 21 0.91 11.55 11.30
C GLY A 21 0.79 11.00 12.72
N ILE A 22 -0.16 10.07 12.95
CA ILE A 22 -0.29 9.36 14.23
C ILE A 22 0.90 8.41 14.45
N ALA A 23 1.34 7.70 13.41
CA ALA A 23 2.51 6.81 13.50
C ALA A 23 3.81 7.59 13.78
N GLU A 24 4.00 8.77 13.17
CA GLU A 24 5.13 9.66 13.48
C GLU A 24 5.04 10.20 14.93
N ALA A 25 3.83 10.54 15.39
CA ALA A 25 3.61 11.00 16.76
C ALA A 25 3.91 9.92 17.82
N LEU A 26 3.63 8.64 17.51
CA LEU A 26 4.02 7.50 18.35
C LEU A 26 5.55 7.33 18.37
N GLN A 27 6.21 7.42 17.22
CA GLN A 27 7.67 7.29 17.11
C GLN A 27 8.42 8.31 17.98
N ARG A 28 7.93 9.55 18.05
CA ARG A 28 8.52 10.60 18.89
C ARG A 28 8.42 10.31 20.40
N ARG A 29 7.50 9.43 20.83
CA ARG A 29 7.34 9.07 22.25
C ARG A 29 8.17 7.85 22.68
N GLY A 30 8.71 7.07 21.73
CA GLY A 30 9.48 5.84 21.99
C GLY A 30 10.99 5.94 21.80
N GLN A 31 11.56 7.15 21.81
CA GLN A 31 12.93 7.46 21.35
C GLN A 31 14.08 6.71 22.06
N ASP A 32 13.84 5.96 23.14
CA ASP A 32 14.93 5.41 23.95
C ASP A 32 15.35 3.95 23.62
N ALA A 33 14.70 3.21 22.70
CA ALA A 33 15.14 1.83 22.41
C ALA A 33 14.71 1.19 21.06
N GLU A 34 14.57 1.95 19.95
CA GLU A 34 14.05 1.33 18.71
C GLU A 34 15.03 0.36 18.01
N SER A 35 14.66 -0.93 18.05
CA SER A 35 15.23 -2.01 17.24
C SER A 35 15.17 -1.67 15.74
N ARG A 36 16.20 -2.05 14.96
CA ARG A 36 16.23 -1.88 13.48
C ARG A 36 14.97 -2.43 12.80
N ALA A 37 14.31 -3.41 13.40
CA ALA A 37 13.09 -4.02 12.89
C ALA A 37 11.87 -3.08 12.95
N ASP A 38 11.76 -2.22 13.96
CA ASP A 38 10.59 -1.34 14.13
C ASP A 38 10.67 -0.15 13.16
N ARG A 39 11.88 0.39 12.94
CA ARG A 39 12.15 1.36 11.85
C ARG A 39 11.83 0.81 10.47
N ALA A 40 12.16 -0.46 10.20
CA ALA A 40 11.80 -1.10 8.93
C ALA A 40 10.28 -1.18 8.75
N ARG A 41 9.55 -1.63 9.78
CA ARG A 41 8.07 -1.70 9.76
C ARG A 41 7.41 -0.34 9.59
N LEU A 42 7.92 0.70 10.25
CA LEU A 42 7.41 2.06 10.10
C LEU A 42 7.63 2.59 8.68
N ARG A 43 8.81 2.35 8.10
CA ARG A 43 9.07 2.68 6.70
C ARG A 43 8.11 1.94 5.77
N ASP A 44 7.89 0.65 6.01
CA ASP A 44 6.98 -0.16 5.19
C ASP A 44 5.52 0.30 5.31
N LEU A 45 5.10 0.72 6.52
CA LEU A 45 3.82 1.36 6.77
C LEU A 45 3.67 2.64 5.94
N LEU A 46 4.66 3.54 6.00
CA LEU A 46 4.66 4.81 5.28
C LEU A 46 4.65 4.61 3.76
N ILE A 47 5.45 3.68 3.26
CA ILE A 47 5.47 3.30 1.84
C ILE A 47 4.08 2.78 1.45
N ALA A 48 3.52 1.82 2.19
CA ALA A 48 2.22 1.24 1.84
C ALA A 48 1.09 2.29 1.86
N SER A 49 1.03 3.15 2.89
CA SER A 49 -0.04 4.16 3.04
C SER A 49 0.10 5.31 2.04
N LEU A 50 1.31 5.85 1.84
CA LEU A 50 1.55 6.92 0.87
C LEU A 50 1.33 6.42 -0.56
N GLY A 51 1.78 5.20 -0.86
CA GLY A 51 1.51 4.54 -2.14
C GLY A 51 0.02 4.39 -2.39
N ALA A 52 -0.72 3.81 -1.45
CA ALA A 52 -2.17 3.66 -1.58
C ALA A 52 -2.88 5.00 -1.79
N ALA A 53 -2.52 6.04 -1.03
CA ALA A 53 -3.10 7.38 -1.19
C ALA A 53 -2.77 7.99 -2.55
N MET A 54 -1.50 8.00 -2.96
CA MET A 54 -1.08 8.59 -4.23
C MET A 54 -1.75 7.88 -5.43
N PHE A 55 -1.79 6.55 -5.40
CA PHE A 55 -2.39 5.76 -6.48
C PHE A 55 -3.92 5.80 -6.47
N ALA A 56 -4.58 6.01 -5.33
CA ALA A 56 -6.04 6.20 -5.29
C ALA A 56 -6.52 7.36 -6.18
N PHE A 57 -5.74 8.44 -6.30
CA PHE A 57 -6.08 9.60 -7.13
C PHE A 57 -5.55 9.52 -8.55
N LEU A 58 -4.58 8.66 -8.83
CA LEU A 58 -3.85 8.67 -10.10
C LEU A 58 -4.75 8.50 -11.33
N PRO A 59 -5.73 7.56 -11.38
CA PRO A 59 -6.65 7.47 -12.51
C PRO A 59 -7.41 8.77 -12.75
N SER A 60 -7.86 9.44 -11.67
CA SER A 60 -8.63 10.68 -11.74
C SER A 60 -7.80 11.87 -12.23
N VAL A 61 -6.53 11.93 -11.80
CA VAL A 61 -5.59 12.95 -12.30
C VAL A 61 -5.37 12.78 -13.80
N LEU A 62 -5.18 11.54 -14.27
CA LEU A 62 -4.98 11.24 -15.69
C LEU A 62 -6.23 11.53 -16.52
N THR A 63 -7.43 11.21 -16.02
CA THR A 63 -8.67 11.55 -16.73
C THR A 63 -8.93 13.06 -16.77
N THR A 64 -8.62 13.78 -15.71
CA THR A 64 -8.71 15.25 -15.68
C THR A 64 -7.73 15.89 -16.67
N ALA A 65 -6.60 15.25 -16.93
CA ALA A 65 -5.65 15.64 -17.98
C ALA A 65 -6.12 15.33 -19.42
N GLY A 66 -7.36 14.84 -19.60
CA GLY A 66 -7.95 14.54 -20.91
C GLY A 66 -7.70 13.12 -21.42
N MET A 67 -7.10 12.23 -20.60
CA MET A 67 -6.92 10.84 -20.98
C MET A 67 -8.25 10.05 -20.87
N PRO A 68 -8.63 9.22 -21.86
CA PRO A 68 -9.75 8.30 -21.74
C PRO A 68 -9.60 7.40 -20.50
N ILE A 69 -10.70 7.10 -19.80
CA ILE A 69 -10.69 6.36 -18.53
C ILE A 69 -10.00 4.99 -18.66
N GLU A 70 -10.15 4.32 -19.81
CA GLU A 70 -9.53 3.04 -20.10
C GLU A 70 -8.02 3.17 -20.16
N LEU A 71 -7.51 4.21 -20.82
CA LEU A 71 -6.08 4.48 -20.89
C LEU A 71 -5.54 4.95 -19.54
N ALA A 72 -6.28 5.78 -18.81
CA ALA A 72 -5.91 6.24 -17.47
C ALA A 72 -5.72 5.06 -16.51
N LEU A 73 -6.65 4.10 -16.49
CA LEU A 73 -6.54 2.89 -15.67
C LEU A 73 -5.38 1.99 -16.09
N ARG A 74 -5.06 1.88 -17.38
CA ARG A 74 -3.92 1.09 -17.85
C ARG A 74 -2.59 1.67 -17.37
N HIS A 75 -2.41 2.98 -17.53
CA HIS A 75 -1.21 3.68 -17.07
C HIS A 75 -1.11 3.64 -15.55
N ALA A 76 -2.21 3.90 -14.84
CA ALA A 76 -2.24 3.83 -13.39
C ALA A 76 -1.91 2.42 -12.89
N SER A 77 -2.43 1.37 -13.54
CA SER A 77 -2.13 -0.02 -13.22
C SER A 77 -0.66 -0.37 -13.47
N ALA A 78 -0.07 0.10 -14.57
CA ALA A 78 1.35 -0.08 -14.86
C ALA A 78 2.23 0.56 -13.78
N MET A 79 1.93 1.81 -13.41
CA MET A 79 2.67 2.55 -12.39
C MET A 79 2.53 1.90 -11.01
N LEU A 80 1.33 1.41 -10.66
CA LEU A 80 1.09 0.70 -9.40
C LEU A 80 1.82 -0.66 -9.36
N ALA A 81 1.85 -1.40 -10.47
CA ALA A 81 2.60 -2.65 -10.55
C ALA A 81 4.12 -2.41 -10.37
N LEU A 82 4.67 -1.39 -11.03
CA LEU A 82 6.08 -0.99 -10.87
C LEU A 82 6.38 -0.56 -9.43
N TYR A 83 5.47 0.19 -8.82
CA TYR A 83 5.56 0.59 -7.42
C TYR A 83 5.63 -0.63 -6.49
N LEU A 84 4.75 -1.60 -6.67
CA LEU A 84 4.74 -2.84 -5.87
C LEU A 84 6.00 -3.68 -6.08
N LEU A 85 6.52 -3.75 -7.31
CA LEU A 85 7.80 -4.42 -7.59
C LEU A 85 8.95 -3.73 -6.84
N PHE A 86 9.00 -2.40 -6.88
CA PHE A 86 10.02 -1.64 -6.17
C PHE A 86 9.90 -1.79 -4.65
N ALA A 87 8.70 -1.62 -4.10
CA ALA A 87 8.42 -1.81 -2.68
C ALA A 87 8.77 -3.23 -2.23
N GLY A 88 8.34 -4.26 -2.98
CA GLY A 88 8.68 -5.66 -2.74
C GLY A 88 10.19 -5.93 -2.76
N ALA A 89 10.92 -5.36 -3.72
CA ALA A 89 12.38 -5.48 -3.79
C ALA A 89 13.07 -4.84 -2.56
N THR A 90 12.57 -3.70 -2.08
CA THR A 90 13.12 -3.06 -0.87
C THR A 90 12.81 -3.83 0.42
N LEU A 91 11.65 -4.50 0.48
CA LEU A 91 11.27 -5.39 1.58
C LEU A 91 12.18 -6.62 1.65
N LEU A 92 12.38 -7.28 0.51
CA LEU A 92 13.22 -8.48 0.40
C LEU A 92 14.70 -8.19 0.72
N ARG A 93 15.19 -6.98 0.41
CA ARG A 93 16.57 -6.57 0.74
C ARG A 93 16.79 -6.27 2.23
N GLY A 94 15.75 -5.91 2.98
CA GLY A 94 15.84 -5.59 4.41
C GLY A 94 15.76 -6.81 5.34
N GLY A 95 15.27 -7.95 4.85
CA GLY A 95 15.08 -9.17 5.63
C GLY A 95 16.25 -10.14 5.54
N THR A 96 17.26 -9.99 6.40
CA THR A 96 18.22 -11.07 6.69
C THR A 96 17.54 -12.14 7.55
N GLY A 97 16.92 -13.15 6.93
CA GLY A 97 16.45 -14.34 7.63
C GLY A 97 15.10 -14.84 7.13
N ARG A 98 15.07 -16.13 6.78
CA ARG A 98 13.89 -17.00 6.55
C ARG A 98 12.54 -16.26 6.48
N ILE A 99 12.05 -16.08 5.26
CA ILE A 99 10.66 -15.68 5.00
C ILE A 99 9.76 -16.72 5.69
N GLY A 100 9.21 -16.37 6.85
CA GLY A 100 8.31 -17.25 7.60
C GLY A 100 7.05 -17.56 6.81
N LEU A 101 6.36 -18.64 7.18
CA LEU A 101 5.12 -19.08 6.52
C LEU A 101 4.06 -17.96 6.42
N LEU A 102 4.01 -17.10 7.44
CA LEU A 102 3.14 -15.92 7.48
C LEU A 102 3.50 -14.84 6.45
N ALA A 103 4.78 -14.68 6.10
CA ALA A 103 5.17 -13.71 5.09
C ALA A 103 4.76 -14.17 3.67
N TRP A 104 4.75 -15.48 3.41
CA TRP A 104 4.24 -16.05 2.17
C TRP A 104 2.75 -15.77 1.95
N LEU A 105 1.97 -15.67 3.03
CA LEU A 105 0.55 -15.31 2.97
C LEU A 105 0.32 -13.91 2.37
N PHE A 106 1.28 -13.00 2.49
CA PHE A 106 1.20 -11.65 1.91
C PHE A 106 1.93 -11.53 0.57
N VAL A 107 3.05 -12.25 0.40
CA VAL A 107 3.85 -12.21 -0.83
C VAL A 107 3.11 -12.82 -2.02
N LEU A 108 2.41 -13.95 -1.84
CA LEU A 108 1.69 -14.62 -2.93
C LEU A 108 0.54 -13.77 -3.48
N PRO A 109 -0.38 -13.21 -2.66
CA PRO A 109 -1.40 -12.29 -3.15
C PRO A 109 -0.80 -11.06 -3.83
N ALA A 110 0.28 -10.49 -3.28
CA ALA A 110 0.94 -9.33 -3.88
C ALA A 110 1.52 -9.65 -5.27
N ALA A 111 2.20 -10.80 -5.41
CA ALA A 111 2.70 -11.25 -6.71
C ALA A 111 1.56 -11.47 -7.72
N LEU A 112 0.45 -12.07 -7.28
CA LEU A 112 -0.74 -12.24 -8.11
C LEU A 112 -1.34 -10.90 -8.55
N MET A 113 -1.44 -9.92 -7.66
CA MET A 113 -1.91 -8.58 -8.00
C MET A 113 -0.98 -7.89 -8.99
N ILE A 114 0.35 -8.01 -8.84
CA ILE A 114 1.31 -7.47 -9.80
C ILE A 114 1.08 -8.06 -11.20
N VAL A 115 0.90 -9.38 -11.31
CA VAL A 115 0.61 -10.04 -12.58
C VAL A 115 -0.72 -9.53 -13.17
N LEU A 116 -1.76 -9.45 -12.34
CA LEU A 116 -3.07 -8.98 -12.78
C LEU A 116 -3.01 -7.52 -13.29
N LEU A 117 -2.32 -6.63 -12.58
CA LEU A 117 -2.10 -5.25 -13.00
C LEU A 117 -1.26 -5.15 -14.27
N ALA A 118 -0.27 -6.03 -14.46
CA ALA A 118 0.51 -6.09 -15.69
C ALA A 118 -0.35 -6.51 -16.89
N LEU A 119 -1.26 -7.48 -16.72
CA LEU A 119 -2.21 -7.87 -17.76
C LEU A 119 -3.17 -6.73 -18.11
N VAL A 120 -3.62 -5.97 -17.11
CA VAL A 120 -4.44 -4.76 -17.30
C VAL A 120 -3.65 -3.70 -18.08
N ALA A 121 -2.40 -3.43 -17.70
CA ALA A 121 -1.52 -2.48 -18.39
C ALA A 121 -1.34 -2.84 -19.88
N LEU A 122 -1.11 -4.13 -20.16
CA LEU A 122 -1.00 -4.66 -21.53
C LEU A 122 -2.32 -4.59 -22.32
N GLY A 123 -3.45 -4.30 -21.66
CA GLY A 123 -4.76 -4.18 -22.29
C GLY A 123 -5.41 -5.53 -22.59
N ILE A 124 -4.97 -6.59 -21.92
CA ILE A 124 -5.52 -7.94 -22.13
C ILE A 124 -6.88 -8.06 -21.44
N THR A 125 -7.08 -7.36 -20.31
CA THR A 125 -8.22 -7.56 -19.41
C THR A 125 -8.90 -6.25 -18.99
N HIS A 126 -9.62 -5.60 -19.92
CA HIS A 126 -10.30 -4.31 -19.65
C HIS A 126 -11.45 -4.39 -18.65
N ARG A 127 -12.24 -5.48 -18.68
CA ARG A 127 -13.45 -5.62 -17.85
C ARG A 127 -13.16 -5.70 -16.35
N VAL A 128 -11.97 -6.17 -15.98
CA VAL A 128 -11.54 -6.32 -14.59
C VAL A 128 -10.53 -5.25 -14.16
N ALA A 129 -10.22 -4.28 -15.02
CA ALA A 129 -9.20 -3.26 -14.75
C ALA A 129 -9.49 -2.46 -13.48
N ALA A 130 -10.70 -1.91 -13.37
CA ALA A 130 -11.11 -1.14 -12.19
C ALA A 130 -11.12 -2.01 -10.92
N PHE A 131 -11.65 -3.23 -11.02
CA PHE A 131 -11.69 -4.16 -9.89
C PHE A 131 -10.29 -4.56 -9.42
N ALA A 132 -9.40 -4.94 -10.34
CA ALA A 132 -8.02 -5.30 -10.04
C ALA A 132 -7.26 -4.13 -9.37
N TYR A 133 -7.47 -2.91 -9.89
CA TYR A 133 -6.87 -1.70 -9.35
C TYR A 133 -7.30 -1.45 -7.91
N VAL A 134 -8.61 -1.39 -7.67
CA VAL A 134 -9.20 -1.15 -6.35
C VAL A 134 -8.82 -2.25 -5.37
N LEU A 135 -8.91 -3.52 -5.78
CA LEU A 135 -8.51 -4.65 -4.93
C LEU A 135 -7.05 -4.57 -4.50
N THR A 136 -6.16 -4.13 -5.40
CA THR A 136 -4.74 -3.97 -5.09
C THR A 136 -4.50 -2.82 -4.09
N LEU A 137 -5.25 -1.72 -4.21
CA LEU A 137 -5.21 -0.65 -3.21
C LEU A 137 -5.69 -1.14 -1.84
N PHE A 138 -6.80 -1.88 -1.78
CA PHE A 138 -7.26 -2.49 -0.52
C PHE A 138 -6.22 -3.42 0.09
N MET A 139 -5.52 -4.21 -0.72
CA MET A 139 -4.45 -5.08 -0.25
C MET A 139 -3.30 -4.27 0.39
N LEU A 140 -2.90 -3.14 -0.21
CA LEU A 140 -1.91 -2.23 0.38
C LEU A 140 -2.38 -1.68 1.73
N LEU A 141 -3.67 -1.35 1.86
CA LEU A 141 -4.24 -0.87 3.11
C LEU A 141 -4.26 -1.94 4.20
N ILE A 142 -4.65 -3.17 3.85
CA ILE A 142 -4.61 -4.31 4.78
C ILE A 142 -3.18 -4.56 5.25
N LEU A 143 -2.20 -4.47 4.35
CA LEU A 143 -0.79 -4.64 4.69
C LEU A 143 -0.30 -3.52 5.64
N ALA A 144 -0.68 -2.27 5.38
CA ALA A 144 -0.39 -1.16 6.27
C ALA A 144 -1.03 -1.37 7.66
N ALA A 145 -2.32 -1.72 7.71
CA ALA A 145 -3.04 -1.98 8.95
C ALA A 145 -2.43 -3.15 9.75
N ALA A 146 -2.00 -4.22 9.07
CA ALA A 146 -1.34 -5.35 9.70
C ALA A 146 0.01 -4.95 10.32
N ASN A 147 0.82 -4.18 9.58
CA ASN A 147 2.10 -3.67 10.10
C ASN A 147 1.90 -2.77 11.32
N PHE A 148 0.88 -1.91 11.28
CA PHE A 148 0.52 -1.06 12.41
C PHE A 148 0.04 -1.87 13.62
N GLY A 149 -0.83 -2.86 13.42
CA GLY A 149 -1.32 -3.72 14.49
C GLY A 149 -0.19 -4.46 15.21
N VAL A 150 0.83 -4.92 14.48
CA VAL A 150 2.01 -5.56 15.10
C VAL A 150 2.84 -4.57 15.93
N LEU A 151 2.95 -3.31 15.50
CA LEU A 151 3.63 -2.27 16.28
C LEU A 151 2.90 -2.01 17.61
N LEU A 152 1.57 -1.82 17.56
CA LEU A 152 0.75 -1.62 18.76
C LEU A 152 0.83 -2.77 19.76
N LEU A 153 0.75 -4.02 19.28
CA LEU A 153 0.81 -5.19 20.15
C LEU A 153 2.18 -5.33 20.83
N ARG A 154 3.26 -4.93 20.17
CA ARG A 154 4.61 -4.92 20.76
C ARG A 154 4.76 -3.87 21.85
N GLU A 155 4.29 -2.65 21.62
CA GLU A 155 4.33 -1.59 22.63
C GLU A 155 3.53 -1.97 23.89
N SER A 156 2.33 -2.54 23.72
CA SER A 156 1.52 -3.00 24.85
C SER A 156 2.19 -4.09 25.68
N SER A 157 3.05 -4.92 25.08
CA SER A 157 3.80 -5.96 25.79
C SER A 157 5.02 -5.40 26.50
N ALA A 158 5.65 -4.36 25.95
CA ALA A 158 6.79 -3.67 26.58
C ALA A 158 6.36 -2.86 27.81
N ALA A 159 5.18 -2.23 27.78
CA ALA A 159 4.66 -1.44 28.92
C ALA A 159 4.23 -2.27 30.15
N LYS A 160 4.21 -3.60 30.06
CA LYS A 160 3.86 -4.52 31.17
C LYS A 160 5.09 -5.00 31.96
N HIS A 161 6.30 -4.62 31.56
CA HIS A 161 7.56 -4.93 32.22
C HIS A 161 8.26 -3.66 32.69
#